data_AF-A0A3D4YR31-F1
#
_entry.id   AF-A0A3D4YR31-F1
#
_cell.length_a   1.000
_cell.length_b   1.000
_cell.length_c   1.000
_cell.angle_alpha   90.00
_cell.angle_beta   90.00
_cell.angle_gamma   90.00
#
_symmetry.space_group_name_H-M   'P 1'
#
loop_
_entity.id
_entity.type
_entity.pdbx_description
1 polymer ?
#
loop_
_entity_poly.entity_id
_entity_poly.type
_entity_poly.pdbx_seq_one_letter_code
_entity_poly.pdbx_strand_id
1 'polypeptide(L)'
;MVKKIAWVLSLAVLVVTGVDGIYNGVTEWGDAHTRMQQSVTIGVFLYGVLGLITTFGLFRRRRWSIGTAICWGIAVTYVPGVAVVSYGGQDATMSSAFLASGASALIAAAVIWTVHRTTRNDAGIASLPQ
;
A
#
# COMPACT_ATOMS: atom_id res chain seq x y z
N MET A 1 -1.70 -24.05 5.54
CA MET A 1 -2.65 -23.35 4.66
C MET A 1 -2.69 -21.84 4.92
N VAL A 2 -2.75 -21.39 6.17
CA VAL A 2 -2.78 -19.96 6.57
C VAL A 2 -1.75 -19.07 5.84
N LYS A 3 -0.49 -19.50 5.72
CA LYS A 3 0.56 -18.75 5.00
C LYS A 3 0.23 -18.51 3.51
N LYS A 4 -0.35 -19.50 2.83
CA LYS A 4 -0.77 -19.38 1.42
C LYS A 4 -1.94 -18.40 1.29
N ILE A 5 -2.91 -18.48 2.21
CA ILE A 5 -4.07 -17.58 2.23
C ILE A 5 -3.61 -16.14 2.44
N ALA A 6 -2.77 -15.88 3.45
CA ALA A 6 -2.22 -14.55 3.71
C ALA A 6 -1.45 -13.98 2.50
N TRP A 7 -0.68 -14.82 1.81
CA TRP A 7 0.04 -14.44 0.60
C TRP A 7 -0.89 -14.09 -0.56
N VAL A 8 -1.90 -14.92 -0.83
CA VAL A 8 -2.91 -14.64 -1.88
C VAL A 8 -3.69 -13.36 -1.56
N LEU A 9 -4.12 -13.18 -0.31
CA LEU A 9 -4.82 -11.97 0.13
C LEU A 9 -3.93 -10.73 -0.01
N SER A 10 -2.65 -10.82 0.36
CA SER A 10 -1.72 -9.70 0.20
C SER A 10 -1.51 -9.32 -1.27
N LEU A 11 -1.40 -10.31 -2.16
CA LEU A 11 -1.32 -10.05 -3.59
C LEU A 11 -2.62 -9.41 -4.10
N ALA A 12 -3.77 -9.92 -3.72
CA ALA A 12 -5.05 -9.36 -4.12
C ALA A 12 -5.18 -7.89 -3.68
N VAL A 13 -4.85 -7.60 -2.42
CA VAL A 13 -4.86 -6.22 -1.89
C VAL A 13 -3.89 -5.33 -2.67
N LEU A 14 -2.65 -5.76 -2.89
CA LEU A 14 -1.65 -4.95 -3.60
C LEU A 14 -2.01 -4.73 -5.07
N VAL A 15 -2.61 -5.72 -5.75
CA VAL A 15 -3.06 -5.60 -7.14
C VAL A 15 -4.26 -4.66 -7.23
N VAL A 16 -5.29 -4.88 -6.42
CA VAL A 16 -6.51 -4.05 -6.45
C VAL A 16 -6.17 -2.61 -6.12
N THR A 17 -5.50 -2.36 -4.98
CA THR A 17 -5.06 -1.00 -4.62
C THR A 17 -4.05 -0.43 -5.61
N GLY A 18 -3.21 -1.27 -6.21
CA GLY A 18 -2.25 -0.89 -7.23
C GLY A 18 -2.93 -0.33 -8.49
N VAL A 19 -3.90 -1.08 -9.01
CA VAL A 19 -4.68 -0.72 -10.21
C VAL A 19 -5.56 0.49 -9.92
N ASP A 20 -6.31 0.47 -8.83
CA ASP A 20 -7.19 1.59 -8.44
C ASP A 20 -6.39 2.88 -8.22
N GLY A 21 -5.22 2.78 -7.57
CA GLY A 21 -4.35 3.93 -7.34
C GLY A 21 -3.81 4.56 -8.61
N ILE A 22 -3.44 3.75 -9.60
CA ILE A 22 -3.00 4.26 -10.91
C ILE A 22 -4.17 4.84 -11.68
N TYR A 23 -5.30 4.13 -11.72
CA TYR A 23 -6.51 4.57 -12.42
C TYR A 23 -6.97 5.92 -11.88
N ASN A 24 -7.27 6.00 -10.58
CA ASN A 24 -7.73 7.24 -9.92
C ASN A 24 -6.66 8.34 -10.01
N GLY A 25 -5.39 7.99 -9.80
CA GLY A 25 -4.29 8.95 -9.87
C GLY A 25 -4.16 9.60 -11.25
N VAL A 26 -4.46 8.89 -12.34
CA VAL A 26 -4.43 9.42 -13.70
C VAL A 26 -5.72 10.15 -14.04
N THR A 27 -6.88 9.61 -13.68
CA THR A 27 -8.18 10.21 -14.01
C THR A 27 -8.44 11.50 -13.24
N GLU A 28 -8.05 11.56 -11.98
CA GLU A 28 -8.33 12.70 -11.08
C GLU A 28 -7.22 13.77 -11.13
N TRP A 29 -6.12 13.54 -11.87
CA TRP A 29 -5.01 14.49 -11.93
C TRP A 29 -5.41 15.87 -12.44
N GLY A 30 -6.39 15.93 -13.34
CA GLY A 30 -6.93 17.18 -13.91
C GLY A 30 -7.88 17.94 -12.98
N ASP A 31 -8.52 17.23 -12.04
CA ASP A 31 -9.61 17.78 -11.20
C ASP A 31 -9.12 18.29 -9.84
N ALA A 32 -7.84 18.07 -9.51
CA ALA A 32 -7.24 18.49 -8.25
C ALA A 32 -6.97 20.01 -8.23
N HIS A 33 -7.96 20.79 -7.81
CA HIS A 33 -7.90 22.26 -7.78
C HIS A 33 -7.14 22.84 -6.57
N THR A 34 -6.98 22.06 -5.49
CA THR A 34 -6.26 22.51 -4.28
C THR A 34 -4.94 21.75 -4.09
N ARG A 35 -3.94 22.41 -3.48
CA ARG A 35 -2.63 21.77 -3.18
C ARG A 35 -2.78 20.50 -2.32
N MET A 36 -3.79 20.47 -1.45
CA MET A 36 -4.04 19.33 -0.59
C MET A 36 -4.65 18.16 -1.36
N GLN A 37 -5.62 18.41 -2.25
CA GLN A 37 -6.13 17.39 -3.17
C GLN A 37 -5.02 16.86 -4.09
N GLN A 38 -4.15 17.73 -4.61
CA GLN A 38 -3.00 17.31 -5.41
C GLN A 38 -2.08 16.36 -4.63
N SER A 39 -1.80 16.64 -3.35
CA SER A 39 -1.02 15.71 -2.51
C SER A 39 -1.70 14.35 -2.32
N VAL A 40 -3.03 14.33 -2.24
CA VAL A 40 -3.82 13.08 -2.18
C VAL A 40 -3.69 12.33 -3.50
N THR A 41 -3.94 12.96 -4.65
CA THR A 41 -3.84 12.33 -5.96
C THR A 41 -2.43 11.81 -6.25
N ILE A 42 -1.40 12.57 -5.90
CA ILE A 42 0.00 12.11 -5.99
C ILE A 42 0.24 10.91 -5.07
N GLY A 43 -0.25 10.96 -3.83
CA GLY A 43 -0.16 9.84 -2.89
C GLY A 43 -0.87 8.58 -3.39
N VAL A 44 -2.04 8.76 -4.01
CA VAL A 44 -2.85 7.71 -4.65
C VAL A 44 -2.10 7.04 -5.77
N PHE A 45 -1.55 7.84 -6.68
CA PHE A 45 -0.72 7.35 -7.77
C PHE A 45 0.54 6.63 -7.26
N LEU A 46 1.23 7.21 -6.27
CA LEU A 46 2.44 6.64 -5.69
C LEU A 46 2.18 5.29 -5.02
N TYR A 47 1.14 5.16 -4.19
CA TYR A 47 0.82 3.85 -3.63
C TYR A 47 0.38 2.88 -4.74
N GLY A 48 -0.28 3.36 -5.80
CA GLY A 48 -0.64 2.52 -6.95
C GLY A 48 0.59 1.85 -7.57
N VAL A 49 1.57 2.67 -7.94
CA VAL A 49 2.84 2.22 -8.52
C VAL A 49 3.62 1.32 -7.56
N LEU A 50 3.77 1.73 -6.29
CA LEU A 50 4.49 0.95 -5.28
C LEU A 50 3.79 -0.37 -4.97
N GLY A 51 2.46 -0.41 -5.02
CA GLY A 51 1.64 -1.62 -4.84
C GLY A 51 1.92 -2.65 -5.93
N LEU A 52 1.95 -2.23 -7.20
CA LEU A 52 2.28 -3.11 -8.32
C LEU A 52 3.74 -3.57 -8.31
N ILE A 53 4.69 -2.68 -8.00
CA ILE A 53 6.10 -3.06 -7.84
C ILE A 53 6.26 -4.09 -6.72
N THR A 54 5.58 -3.88 -5.59
CA THR A 54 5.60 -4.81 -4.46
C THR A 54 4.97 -6.14 -4.82
N THR A 55 3.85 -6.14 -5.55
CA THR A 55 3.21 -7.36 -6.08
C THR A 55 4.21 -8.16 -6.91
N PHE A 56 4.88 -7.50 -7.86
CA PHE A 56 5.87 -8.13 -8.72
C PHE A 56 7.08 -8.67 -7.94
N GLY A 57 7.58 -7.87 -6.99
CA GLY A 57 8.68 -8.25 -6.12
C GLY A 57 8.33 -9.45 -5.22
N LEU A 58 7.10 -9.51 -4.71
CA LEU A 58 6.58 -10.61 -3.90
C LEU A 58 6.38 -11.88 -4.75
N PHE A 59 5.90 -11.73 -5.99
CA PHE A 59 5.77 -12.85 -6.94
C PHE A 59 7.14 -13.46 -7.28
N ARG A 60 8.17 -12.63 -7.48
CA ARG A 60 9.56 -13.07 -7.68
C ARG A 60 10.31 -13.40 -6.38
N ARG A 61 9.66 -13.31 -5.22
CA ARG A 61 10.24 -13.53 -3.87
C ARG A 61 11.54 -12.79 -3.61
N ARG A 62 11.69 -11.57 -4.12
CA ARG A 62 12.93 -10.82 -4.00
C ARG A 62 12.95 -9.92 -2.76
N ARG A 63 14.10 -9.82 -2.08
CA ARG A 63 14.29 -9.03 -0.84
C ARG A 63 14.02 -7.52 -0.94
N TRP A 64 14.20 -6.92 -2.12
CA TRP A 64 13.90 -5.50 -2.37
C TRP A 64 12.41 -5.17 -2.26
N SER A 65 11.52 -6.18 -2.38
CA SER A 65 10.08 -6.00 -2.19
C SER A 65 9.68 -5.53 -0.80
N ILE A 66 10.51 -5.77 0.23
CA ILE A 66 10.24 -5.29 1.59
C ILE A 66 10.28 -3.76 1.63
N GLY A 67 11.29 -3.15 1.00
CA GLY A 67 11.43 -1.70 0.97
C GLY A 67 10.25 -1.04 0.26
N THR A 68 9.83 -1.60 -0.88
CA THR A 68 8.68 -1.08 -1.64
C THR A 68 7.37 -1.28 -0.88
N ALA A 69 7.20 -2.39 -0.15
CA ALA A 69 6.03 -2.64 0.70
C ALA A 69 5.93 -1.64 1.86
N ILE A 70 7.06 -1.27 2.47
CA ILE A 70 7.09 -0.26 3.54
C ILE A 70 6.71 1.12 2.98
N CYS A 71 7.32 1.54 1.86
CA CYS A 71 6.97 2.80 1.21
C CYS A 71 5.49 2.85 0.80
N TRP A 72 4.98 1.74 0.25
CA TRP A 72 3.57 1.57 -0.06
C TRP A 72 2.69 1.71 1.19
N GLY A 73 3.07 1.04 2.28
CA GLY A 73 2.34 1.09 3.56
C GLY A 73 2.25 2.49 4.16
N ILE A 74 3.32 3.29 4.05
CA ILE A 74 3.31 4.70 4.48
C ILE A 74 2.32 5.50 3.64
N ALA A 75 2.38 5.37 2.31
CA ALA A 75 1.50 6.10 1.40
C ALA A 75 0.02 5.74 1.61
N VAL A 76 -0.32 4.44 1.71
CA VAL A 76 -1.72 3.99 1.89
C VAL A 76 -2.29 4.33 3.28
N THR A 77 -1.43 4.57 4.27
CA THR A 77 -1.84 5.02 5.61
C THR A 77 -2.06 6.53 5.64
N TYR A 78 -1.22 7.29 4.93
CA TYR A 78 -1.27 8.74 4.85
C TYR A 78 -2.50 9.21 4.05
N VAL A 79 -2.72 8.65 2.86
CA VAL A 79 -3.71 9.13 1.89
C VAL A 79 -5.12 9.24 2.47
N PRO A 80 -5.69 8.20 3.14
CA PRO A 80 -7.06 8.28 3.65
C PRO A 80 -7.25 9.40 4.67
N GLY A 81 -6.28 9.58 5.59
CA GLY A 81 -6.35 10.64 6.60
C GLY A 81 -6.37 12.03 5.97
N VAL A 82 -5.53 12.26 4.96
CA VAL A 82 -5.51 13.53 4.23
C VAL A 82 -6.74 13.70 3.36
N ALA A 83 -7.25 12.64 2.75
CA ALA A 83 -8.45 12.66 1.93
C ALA A 83 -9.69 13.10 2.74
N VAL A 84 -9.85 12.60 3.96
CA VAL A 84 -10.94 13.03 4.85
C VAL A 84 -10.87 14.54 5.11
N VAL A 85 -9.67 15.07 5.37
CA VAL A 85 -9.47 16.50 5.64
C VAL A 85 -9.64 17.36 4.38
N SER A 86 -9.23 16.86 3.22
CA SER A 86 -9.29 17.62 1.96
C SER A 86 -10.66 17.63 1.32
N TYR A 87 -11.45 16.57 1.48
CA TYR A 87 -12.76 16.41 0.82
C TYR A 87 -13.96 16.54 1.77
N GLY A 88 -13.78 16.34 3.07
CA GLY A 88 -14.91 16.29 4.02
C GLY A 88 -15.49 17.65 4.43
N GLY A 89 -14.84 18.78 4.08
CA GLY A 89 -15.36 20.12 4.39
C GLY A 89 -15.56 20.37 5.89
N GLN A 90 -16.64 21.08 6.26
CA GLN A 90 -16.98 21.38 7.66
C GLN A 90 -17.45 20.15 8.46
N ASP A 91 -17.88 19.09 7.77
CA ASP A 91 -18.36 17.85 8.37
C ASP A 91 -17.23 16.82 8.60
N ALA A 92 -16.00 17.15 8.19
CA ALA A 92 -14.83 16.30 8.38
C ALA A 92 -14.46 16.17 9.87
N THR A 93 -14.86 15.07 10.50
CA THR A 93 -14.44 14.79 11.88
C THR A 93 -12.98 14.34 11.92
N MET A 94 -12.17 14.90 12.83
CA MET A 94 -10.79 14.42 13.05
C MET A 94 -10.74 12.93 13.38
N SER A 95 -11.75 12.41 14.10
CA SER A 95 -11.86 11.00 14.45
C SER A 95 -11.97 10.09 13.22
N SER A 96 -12.73 10.47 12.18
CA SER A 96 -12.84 9.66 10.96
C SER A 96 -11.51 9.59 10.19
N ALA A 97 -10.71 10.67 10.18
CA ALA A 97 -9.39 10.66 9.57
C ALA A 97 -8.45 9.67 10.27
N PHE A 98 -8.42 9.66 11.61
CA PHE A 98 -7.61 8.73 12.38
C PHE A 98 -8.06 7.28 12.21
N LEU A 99 -9.37 7.02 12.19
CA LEU A 99 -9.90 5.67 11.99
C LEU A 99 -9.57 5.14 10.59
N ALA A 100 -9.70 5.98 9.56
CA ALA A 100 -9.35 5.61 8.18
C ALA A 100 -7.85 5.29 8.05
N SER A 101 -6.98 6.17 8.54
CA SER A 101 -5.53 5.91 8.54
C SER A 101 -5.16 4.69 9.40
N GLY A 102 -5.77 4.52 10.57
CA GLY A 102 -5.52 3.38 11.45
C GLY A 102 -5.91 2.04 10.81
N ALA A 103 -7.07 1.96 10.18
CA ALA A 103 -7.51 0.78 9.45
C ALA A 103 -6.53 0.43 8.30
N SER A 104 -6.12 1.43 7.52
CA SER A 104 -5.13 1.25 6.46
C SER A 104 -3.77 0.82 6.99
N ALA A 105 -3.33 1.35 8.13
CA ALA A 105 -2.08 0.97 8.77
C ALA A 105 -2.07 -0.52 9.18
N LEU A 106 -3.20 -1.04 9.68
CA LEU A 106 -3.34 -2.45 10.04
C LEU A 106 -3.25 -3.35 8.80
N ILE A 107 -3.91 -2.97 7.70
CA ILE A 107 -3.82 -3.70 6.42
C ILE A 107 -2.38 -3.67 5.91
N ALA A 108 -1.75 -2.49 5.94
CA ALA A 108 -0.37 -2.33 5.50
C ALA A 108 0.60 -3.21 6.32
N ALA A 109 0.44 -3.23 7.64
CA ALA A 109 1.25 -4.06 8.53
C ALA A 109 1.08 -5.56 8.22
N ALA A 110 -0.14 -6.02 7.95
CA ALA A 110 -0.41 -7.42 7.59
C ALA A 110 0.26 -7.82 6.26
N VAL A 111 0.23 -6.92 5.26
CA VAL A 111 0.91 -7.14 3.97
C VAL A 111 2.42 -7.16 4.15
N ILE A 112 2.99 -6.17 4.84
CA ILE A 112 4.45 -6.08 5.09
C ILE A 112 4.93 -7.33 5.86
N TRP A 113 4.18 -7.77 6.86
CA TRP A 113 4.47 -8.99 7.60
C TRP A 113 4.49 -10.21 6.68
N THR A 114 3.53 -10.32 5.77
CA THR A 114 3.46 -11.41 4.78
C THR A 114 4.64 -11.39 3.81
N VAL A 115 5.00 -10.21 3.30
CA VAL A 115 6.19 -10.02 2.43
C VAL A 115 7.44 -10.45 3.18
N HIS A 116 7.67 -9.93 4.39
CA HIS A 116 8.84 -10.24 5.22
C HIS A 116 8.97 -11.75 5.50
N ARG A 117 7.87 -12.40 5.90
CA ARG A 117 7.84 -13.84 6.17
C ARG A 117 8.11 -14.69 4.93
N THR A 118 7.66 -14.24 3.75
CA THR A 118 7.86 -14.98 2.50
C THR A 118 9.32 -14.88 2.05
N THR A 119 9.90 -13.69 2.10
CA THR A 119 11.29 -13.46 1.63
C THR A 119 12.36 -14.01 2.58
N ARG A 120 12.07 -14.13 3.89
CA ARG A 120 13.06 -14.62 4.88
C ARG A 120 13.31 -16.13 4.78
N ASN A 121 12.33 -16.91 4.33
CA ASN A 121 12.49 -18.38 4.25
C ASN A 121 13.41 -18.81 3.10
N ASP A 122 13.51 -18.02 2.02
CA ASP A 122 14.37 -18.34 0.88
C ASP A 122 15.86 -18.04 1.17
N ALA A 123 16.15 -17.09 2.06
CA ALA A 123 17.53 -16.76 2.45
C ALA A 123 18.22 -17.86 3.27
N GLY A 124 17.46 -18.69 4.00
CA GLY A 124 18.01 -19.79 4.82
C GLY A 124 18.37 -21.05 4.04
N ILE A 125 17.83 -21.24 2.83
CA ILE A 125 18.13 -22.41 1.97
C ILE A 125 19.43 -22.17 1.18
N ALA A 126 19.72 -20.92 0.81
CA ALA A 126 20.92 -20.55 0.06
C ALA A 126 22.23 -20.60 0.89
N SER A 127 22.16 -20.77 2.21
CA SER A 127 23.31 -20.78 3.11
C SER A 127 23.79 -22.18 3.53
N LEU A 128 23.19 -23.25 3.01
CA LEU A 128 23.70 -24.60 3.25
C LEU A 128 24.83 -24.89 2.25
N PRO A 129 26.07 -25.15 2.71
CA PRO A 129 27.11 -25.65 1.82
C PRO A 129 26.66 -27.00 1.24
N GLN A 130 26.79 -27.14 -0.09
CA GLN A 130 26.61 -28.43 -0.78
C GLN A 130 27.78 -29.37 -0.44
#